data_AF-A0A422QWA4-F1
#
_entry.id   AF-A0A422QWA4-F1
#
_cell.length_a   1.000
_cell.length_b   1.000
_cell.length_c   1.000
_cell.angle_alpha   90.00
_cell.angle_beta   90.00
_cell.angle_gamma   90.00
#
_symmetry.space_group_name_H-M   'P 1'
#
loop_
_entity.id
_entity.type
_entity.pdbx_description
1 polymer ?
#
loop_
_entity_poly.entity_id
_entity_poly.type
_entity_poly.pdbx_seq_one_letter_code
_entity_poly.pdbx_strand_id
1 'polypeptide(L)'
;MPVPPRSSRSNCCALMPSIRRVNPAFLASLLALAFLPAMGAAQAKLADGTTIRPDDQRRLEELDASAGSALREAFASGDPDDLALLAEALAGEALPPERALELLPGEWSCRMMKLGNGVPLVVYQGFSCVVTKDGGFEKLTGSQRSKGHLHRDDGRLVYLGTGFIAGDTPPPYAELPDEISPQDMPQRMPEVGMVEITGPDRGRILFPDPYLESRMNLLVLQR
;
A
#
# COMPACT_ATOMS: atom_id res chain seq x y z
N MET A 1 -24.17 -72.56 -10.07
CA MET A 1 -23.46 -73.86 -10.06
C MET A 1 -22.85 -74.06 -11.45
N PRO A 2 -21.76 -74.83 -11.62
CA PRO A 2 -20.97 -75.58 -10.63
C PRO A 2 -19.73 -74.79 -10.15
N VAL A 3 -18.69 -75.47 -9.64
CA VAL A 3 -17.52 -74.90 -8.91
C VAL A 3 -16.18 -75.49 -9.44
N PRO A 4 -14.99 -75.52 -8.78
CA PRO A 4 -13.68 -75.28 -9.42
C PRO A 4 -12.94 -76.64 -9.66
N PRO A 5 -11.59 -76.87 -9.56
CA PRO A 5 -10.57 -76.27 -8.66
C PRO A 5 -9.13 -76.02 -9.25
N ARG A 6 -8.29 -75.27 -8.50
CA ARG A 6 -6.84 -75.51 -8.18
C ARG A 6 -5.84 -74.36 -8.31
N SER A 7 -4.83 -74.45 -7.46
CA SER A 7 -3.68 -73.56 -7.28
C SER A 7 -2.44 -74.04 -8.03
N SER A 8 -1.48 -73.13 -8.23
CA SER A 8 -0.08 -73.47 -8.47
C SER A 8 0.81 -72.67 -7.51
N ARG A 9 2.00 -73.19 -7.21
CA ARG A 9 3.01 -72.55 -6.35
C ARG A 9 4.13 -71.98 -7.22
N SER A 10 4.67 -70.83 -6.87
CA SER A 10 6.00 -70.40 -7.28
C SER A 10 6.73 -69.70 -6.13
N ASN A 11 7.61 -70.43 -5.46
CA ASN A 11 8.73 -69.79 -4.77
C ASN A 11 9.78 -69.43 -5.84
N CYS A 12 10.29 -68.21 -5.82
CA CYS A 12 11.54 -67.87 -6.50
C CYS A 12 12.39 -66.92 -5.65
N CYS A 13 13.70 -67.08 -5.82
CA CYS A 13 14.79 -66.62 -4.99
C CYS A 13 14.73 -65.15 -4.53
N ALA A 14 15.23 -64.90 -3.32
CA ALA A 14 15.54 -63.56 -2.87
C ALA A 14 16.70 -62.94 -3.67
N LEU A 15 16.60 -61.64 -3.92
CA LEU A 15 17.72 -60.78 -4.30
C LEU A 15 17.79 -59.64 -3.28
N MET A 16 18.77 -59.69 -2.39
CA MET A 16 18.99 -58.64 -1.40
C MET A 16 19.62 -57.41 -2.08
N PRO A 17 19.20 -56.17 -1.74
CA PRO A 17 19.76 -54.97 -2.35
C PRO A 17 21.24 -54.79 -1.99
N SER A 18 22.05 -54.41 -2.99
CA SER A 18 23.48 -54.18 -2.82
C SER A 18 23.75 -52.91 -2.00
N ILE A 19 24.18 -53.06 -0.75
CA ILE A 19 24.60 -51.94 0.11
C ILE A 19 25.95 -51.42 -0.39
N ARG A 20 25.90 -50.36 -1.21
CA ARG A 20 27.10 -49.61 -1.60
C ARG A 20 27.70 -48.91 -0.38
N ARG A 21 28.95 -49.24 -0.04
CA ARG A 21 29.71 -48.51 0.99
C ARG A 21 30.02 -47.11 0.47
N VAL A 22 29.69 -46.09 1.26
CA VAL A 22 30.06 -44.69 0.98
C VAL A 22 31.44 -44.44 1.58
N ASN A 23 32.37 -43.88 0.81
CA ASN A 23 33.73 -43.61 1.28
C ASN A 23 33.72 -42.39 2.24
N PRO A 24 34.37 -42.46 3.42
CA PRO A 24 34.32 -41.41 4.44
C PRO A 24 35.20 -40.18 4.13
N ALA A 25 35.71 -40.04 2.90
CA ALA A 25 36.76 -39.09 2.54
C ALA A 25 36.27 -37.71 2.03
N PHE A 26 34.96 -37.46 2.03
CA PHE A 26 34.35 -36.21 1.52
C PHE A 26 33.58 -35.45 2.62
N LEU A 27 34.21 -35.22 3.77
CA LEU A 27 33.58 -34.65 4.97
C LEU A 27 34.34 -33.47 5.60
N ALA A 28 35.22 -32.79 4.83
CA ALA A 28 36.16 -31.80 5.36
C ALA A 28 36.36 -30.55 4.46
N SER A 29 35.29 -29.98 3.91
CA SER A 29 35.28 -28.62 3.31
C SER A 29 33.85 -28.12 3.01
N LEU A 30 33.13 -27.66 4.05
CA LEU A 30 31.84 -26.97 3.87
C LEU A 30 31.43 -26.12 5.11
N LEU A 31 32.41 -25.52 5.81
CA LEU A 31 32.18 -24.74 7.04
C LEU A 31 32.77 -23.32 6.96
N ALA A 32 32.39 -22.59 5.91
CA ALA A 32 32.77 -21.19 5.67
C ALA A 32 31.60 -20.37 5.08
N LEU A 33 30.36 -20.68 5.51
CA LEU A 33 29.19 -19.90 5.09
C LEU A 33 29.15 -18.59 5.88
N ALA A 34 29.18 -17.47 5.16
CA ALA A 34 29.54 -16.15 5.65
C ALA A 34 28.80 -15.70 6.94
N PHE A 35 29.58 -15.23 7.92
CA PHE A 35 29.11 -14.19 8.86
C PHE A 35 28.96 -12.88 8.07
N LEU A 36 27.85 -12.74 7.34
CA LEU A 36 27.38 -11.45 6.89
C LEU A 36 26.94 -10.66 8.14
N PRO A 37 27.52 -9.49 8.44
CA PRO A 37 27.01 -8.67 9.51
C PRO A 37 25.59 -8.23 9.15
N ALA A 38 24.65 -8.38 10.09
CA ALA A 38 23.32 -7.83 9.94
C ALA A 38 23.41 -6.30 9.98
N MET A 39 23.60 -5.69 8.81
CA MET A 39 23.34 -4.26 8.62
C MET A 39 21.84 -4.06 8.88
N GLY A 40 21.50 -3.59 10.08
CA GLY A 40 20.15 -3.13 10.37
C GLY A 40 19.78 -2.08 9.33
N ALA A 41 18.66 -2.29 8.63
CA ALA A 41 18.24 -1.39 7.58
C ALA A 41 18.06 0.01 8.17
N ALA A 42 18.80 1.00 7.65
CA ALA A 42 18.61 2.38 8.05
C ALA A 42 17.18 2.78 7.66
N GLN A 43 16.37 3.16 8.64
CA GLN A 43 14.96 3.47 8.42
C GLN A 43 14.84 4.62 7.41
N ALA A 44 14.00 4.43 6.40
CA ALA A 44 13.91 5.34 5.26
C ALA A 44 13.53 6.75 5.70
N LYS A 45 13.99 7.75 4.93
CA LYS A 45 13.73 9.16 5.18
C LYS A 45 13.35 9.88 3.90
N LEU A 46 12.38 10.78 4.02
CA LEU A 46 12.07 11.77 3.00
C LEU A 46 13.17 12.85 2.97
N ALA A 47 13.26 13.63 1.89
CA ALA A 47 14.29 14.67 1.74
C ALA A 47 14.29 15.77 2.83
N ASP A 48 13.16 16.02 3.50
CA ASP A 48 13.10 16.89 4.68
C ASP A 48 13.65 16.27 5.98
N GLY A 49 14.07 15.00 5.93
CA GLY A 49 14.63 14.25 7.06
C GLY A 49 13.60 13.48 7.88
N THR A 50 12.31 13.59 7.58
CA THR A 50 11.23 12.83 8.25
C THR A 50 11.41 11.33 8.00
N THR A 51 11.32 10.53 9.06
CA THR A 51 11.33 9.06 8.94
C THR A 51 10.00 8.56 8.36
N ILE A 52 10.07 7.75 7.31
CA ILE A 52 8.94 7.04 6.70
C ILE A 52 9.08 5.54 6.99
N ARG A 53 7.97 4.85 7.28
CA ARG A 53 8.02 3.40 7.57
C ARG A 53 8.34 2.62 6.29
N PRO A 54 9.08 1.50 6.35
CA PRO A 54 9.56 0.79 5.14
C PRO A 54 8.45 0.39 4.16
N ASP A 55 7.28 -0.02 4.66
CA ASP A 55 6.16 -0.42 3.80
C ASP A 55 5.49 0.78 3.10
N ASP A 56 5.44 1.96 3.73
CA ASP A 56 4.92 3.18 3.10
C ASP A 56 5.87 3.71 2.02
N GLN A 57 7.19 3.59 2.24
CA GLN A 57 8.20 3.90 1.22
C GLN A 57 8.02 3.00 -0.01
N ARG A 58 7.91 1.68 0.20
CA ARG A 58 7.62 0.69 -0.86
C ARG A 58 6.33 1.03 -1.62
N ARG A 59 5.26 1.40 -0.90
CA ARG A 59 3.97 1.79 -1.51
C ARG A 59 4.09 3.05 -2.36
N LEU A 60 4.87 4.05 -1.95
CA LEU A 60 5.17 5.24 -2.76
C LEU A 60 5.99 4.91 -4.02
N GLU A 61 6.90 3.95 -3.94
CA GLU A 61 7.70 3.46 -5.08
C GLU A 61 6.84 2.65 -6.07
N GLU A 62 5.80 1.94 -5.57
CA GLU A 62 4.83 1.19 -6.39
C GLU A 62 3.68 2.03 -6.97
N LEU A 63 3.63 3.35 -6.71
CA LEU A 63 2.51 4.24 -7.03
C LEU A 63 1.94 4.07 -8.45
N ASP A 64 2.79 4.13 -9.48
CA ASP A 64 2.36 4.04 -10.88
C ASP A 64 1.82 2.64 -11.24
N ALA A 65 2.37 1.58 -10.64
CA ALA A 65 1.88 0.22 -10.84
C ALA A 65 0.51 0.01 -10.19
N SER A 66 0.29 0.60 -9.01
CA SER A 66 -0.97 0.52 -8.27
C SER A 66 -2.06 1.37 -8.89
N ALA A 67 -1.74 2.60 -9.30
CA ALA A 67 -2.62 3.42 -10.14
C ALA A 67 -2.94 2.71 -11.46
N GLY A 68 -1.94 2.16 -12.16
CA GLY A 68 -2.13 1.46 -13.44
C GLY A 68 -3.07 0.25 -13.37
N SER A 69 -2.95 -0.61 -12.34
CA SER A 69 -3.89 -1.73 -12.17
C SER A 69 -5.29 -1.24 -11.78
N ALA A 70 -5.38 -0.30 -10.84
CA ALA A 70 -6.65 0.21 -10.34
C ALA A 70 -7.45 0.95 -11.42
N LEU A 71 -6.77 1.71 -12.29
CA LEU A 71 -7.37 2.36 -13.46
C LEU A 71 -7.81 1.34 -14.51
N ARG A 72 -7.02 0.29 -14.78
CA ARG A 72 -7.43 -0.80 -15.69
C ARG A 72 -8.67 -1.51 -15.19
N GLU A 73 -8.79 -1.72 -13.88
CA GLU A 73 -10.00 -2.30 -13.25
C GLU A 73 -11.19 -1.34 -13.34
N ALA A 74 -11.01 -0.04 -13.03
CA ALA A 74 -12.07 0.96 -13.15
C ALA A 74 -12.59 1.11 -14.59
N PHE A 75 -11.73 1.25 -15.59
CA PHE A 75 -12.14 1.37 -16.99
C PHE A 75 -12.68 0.07 -17.62
N ALA A 76 -12.60 -1.08 -16.93
CA ALA A 76 -13.17 -2.35 -17.40
C ALA A 76 -14.66 -2.53 -17.06
N SER A 77 -15.16 -1.88 -16.00
CA SER A 77 -16.53 -2.08 -15.50
C SER A 77 -17.14 -0.94 -14.69
N GLY A 78 -16.47 0.20 -14.57
CA GLY A 78 -16.97 1.39 -13.85
C GLY A 78 -18.16 2.06 -14.56
N ASP A 79 -18.96 2.78 -13.78
CA ASP A 79 -20.08 3.57 -14.32
C ASP A 79 -19.54 4.78 -15.14
N PRO A 80 -20.16 5.13 -16.28
CA PRO A 80 -19.71 6.26 -17.11
C PRO A 80 -19.63 7.61 -16.39
N ASP A 81 -20.54 7.90 -15.46
CA ASP A 81 -20.56 9.19 -14.76
C ASP A 81 -19.47 9.24 -13.68
N ASP A 82 -19.25 8.14 -12.96
CA ASP A 82 -18.13 8.00 -12.01
C ASP A 82 -16.77 8.03 -12.74
N LEU A 83 -16.67 7.42 -13.92
CA LEU A 83 -15.46 7.48 -14.76
C LEU A 83 -15.18 8.89 -15.28
N ALA A 84 -16.21 9.70 -15.56
CA ALA A 84 -16.03 11.11 -15.90
C ALA A 84 -15.49 11.93 -14.72
N LEU A 85 -16.02 11.69 -13.50
CA LEU A 85 -15.51 12.33 -12.27
C LEU A 85 -14.07 11.91 -11.96
N LEU A 86 -13.70 10.64 -12.18
CA LEU A 86 -12.32 10.15 -12.06
C LEU A 86 -11.38 10.81 -13.08
N ALA A 87 -11.82 10.99 -14.32
CA ALA A 87 -11.05 11.66 -15.35
C ALA A 87 -10.83 13.16 -15.03
N GLU A 88 -11.84 13.84 -14.48
CA GLU A 88 -11.69 15.21 -13.95
C GLU A 88 -10.68 15.26 -12.79
N ALA A 89 -10.80 14.34 -11.83
CA ALA A 89 -9.92 14.27 -10.67
C ALA A 89 -8.44 14.05 -11.03
N LEU A 90 -8.16 13.28 -12.09
CA LEU A 90 -6.82 13.01 -12.60
C LEU A 90 -6.31 14.05 -13.61
N ALA A 91 -7.13 15.02 -14.02
CA ALA A 91 -6.71 16.05 -14.97
C ALA A 91 -5.69 17.04 -14.38
N GLY A 92 -4.86 17.60 -15.26
CA GLY A 92 -3.86 18.62 -14.93
C GLY A 92 -2.55 18.08 -14.37
N GLU A 93 -1.45 18.75 -14.72
CA GLU A 93 -0.10 18.49 -14.22
C GLU A 93 0.06 19.01 -12.77
N ALA A 94 0.88 18.34 -11.97
CA ALA A 94 1.20 18.78 -10.63
C ALA A 94 2.08 20.04 -10.64
N LEU A 95 1.71 21.05 -9.84
CA LEU A 95 2.52 22.24 -9.61
C LEU A 95 3.74 21.90 -8.73
N PRO A 96 4.90 22.57 -8.93
CA PRO A 96 6.08 22.36 -8.08
C PRO A 96 5.79 22.55 -6.59
N PRO A 97 6.49 21.83 -5.67
CA PRO A 97 6.21 21.84 -4.23
C PRO A 97 6.11 23.23 -3.59
N GLU A 98 6.95 24.18 -4.02
CA GLU A 98 6.93 25.57 -3.58
C GLU A 98 5.56 26.21 -3.83
N ARG A 99 5.07 26.08 -5.06
CA ARG A 99 3.81 26.69 -5.50
C ARG A 99 2.60 25.93 -5.00
N ALA A 100 2.71 24.61 -4.83
CA ALA A 100 1.68 23.80 -4.17
C ALA A 100 1.50 24.22 -2.70
N LEU A 101 2.60 24.39 -1.93
CA LEU A 101 2.56 24.80 -0.52
C LEU A 101 2.04 26.24 -0.31
N GLU A 102 2.17 27.13 -1.29
CA GLU A 102 1.53 28.46 -1.26
C GLU A 102 0.00 28.40 -1.41
N LEU A 103 -0.53 27.41 -2.13
CA LEU A 103 -1.95 27.27 -2.47
C LEU A 103 -2.72 26.34 -1.52
N LEU A 104 -2.03 25.34 -0.98
CA LEU A 104 -2.55 24.32 -0.08
C LEU A 104 -3.33 24.85 1.14
N PRO A 105 -2.82 25.81 1.94
CA PRO A 105 -3.44 26.20 3.20
C PRO A 105 -4.87 26.74 3.05
N GLY A 106 -5.72 26.45 4.05
CA GLY A 106 -7.13 26.81 4.10
C GLY A 106 -8.06 25.60 4.02
N GLU A 107 -9.37 25.88 3.95
CA GLU A 107 -10.42 24.87 3.83
C GLU A 107 -10.52 24.31 2.40
N TRP A 108 -11.05 23.09 2.27
CA TRP A 108 -11.28 22.38 1.02
C TRP A 108 -12.57 21.57 1.10
N SER A 109 -13.35 21.53 0.01
CA SER A 109 -14.25 20.42 -0.25
C SER A 109 -13.39 19.24 -0.70
N CYS A 110 -13.58 18.05 -0.12
CA CYS A 110 -12.75 16.89 -0.43
C CYS A 110 -13.58 15.62 -0.65
N ARG A 111 -13.26 14.88 -1.71
CA ARG A 111 -14.01 13.71 -2.17
C ARG A 111 -13.07 12.50 -2.21
N MET A 112 -13.49 11.40 -1.61
CA MET A 112 -12.78 10.12 -1.73
C MET A 112 -13.25 9.37 -2.97
N MET A 113 -12.31 8.75 -3.68
CA MET A 113 -12.54 7.76 -4.73
C MET A 113 -11.73 6.52 -4.39
N LYS A 114 -12.35 5.34 -4.41
CA LYS A 114 -11.67 4.04 -4.20
C LYS A 114 -11.67 3.22 -5.49
N LEU A 115 -10.56 2.55 -5.80
CA LEU A 115 -10.34 1.86 -7.06
C LEU A 115 -9.60 0.52 -6.90
N GLY A 116 -9.96 -0.44 -7.75
CA GLY A 116 -9.28 -1.73 -7.90
C GLY A 116 -9.34 -2.64 -6.67
N ASN A 117 -8.57 -3.72 -6.67
CA ASN A 117 -8.67 -4.80 -5.67
C ASN A 117 -10.04 -5.50 -5.69
N GLY A 118 -10.63 -5.62 -6.88
CA GLY A 118 -11.91 -6.32 -7.09
C GLY A 118 -13.17 -5.58 -6.63
N VAL A 119 -13.06 -4.37 -6.07
CA VAL A 119 -14.22 -3.45 -5.96
C VAL A 119 -14.37 -2.62 -7.24
N PRO A 120 -15.59 -2.21 -7.63
CA PRO A 120 -15.79 -1.18 -8.63
C PRO A 120 -15.10 0.14 -8.24
N LEU A 121 -15.01 1.07 -9.19
CA LEU A 121 -14.81 2.48 -8.85
C LEU A 121 -15.94 2.92 -7.90
N VAL A 122 -15.59 3.45 -6.72
CA VAL A 122 -16.56 4.00 -5.76
C VAL A 122 -16.24 5.47 -5.53
N VAL A 123 -17.12 6.36 -6.01
CA VAL A 123 -17.02 7.80 -5.80
C VAL A 123 -17.90 8.23 -4.62
N TYR A 124 -17.31 8.83 -3.60
CA TYR A 124 -18.02 9.26 -2.40
C TYR A 124 -18.62 10.66 -2.53
N GLN A 125 -19.54 10.97 -1.62
CA GLN A 125 -20.01 12.33 -1.38
C GLN A 125 -18.86 13.26 -0.93
N GLY A 126 -19.09 14.57 -1.04
CA GLY A 126 -18.17 15.57 -0.52
C GLY A 126 -18.05 15.54 1.00
N PHE A 127 -16.84 15.75 1.48
CA PHE A 127 -16.46 15.97 2.87
C PHE A 127 -15.77 17.34 3.01
N SER A 128 -15.53 17.77 4.24
CA SER A 128 -14.73 18.96 4.53
C SER A 128 -13.32 18.52 4.88
N CYS A 129 -12.31 19.22 4.37
CA CYS A 129 -10.91 19.06 4.74
C CYS A 129 -10.29 20.44 5.04
N VAL A 130 -9.19 20.46 5.78
CA VAL A 130 -8.40 21.67 6.04
C VAL A 130 -6.92 21.37 5.93
N VAL A 131 -6.16 22.35 5.44
CA VAL A 131 -4.69 22.35 5.48
C VAL A 131 -4.22 23.58 6.25
N THR A 132 -3.31 23.40 7.20
CA THR A 132 -2.73 24.47 8.01
C THR A 132 -1.48 25.05 7.34
N LYS A 133 -1.03 26.25 7.77
CA LYS A 133 0.11 26.96 7.15
C LYS A 133 1.46 26.28 7.37
N ASP A 134 1.54 25.45 8.39
CA ASP A 134 2.66 24.57 8.77
C ASP A 134 2.57 23.17 8.12
N GLY A 135 1.63 22.96 7.19
CA GLY A 135 1.54 21.73 6.40
C GLY A 135 0.79 20.58 7.07
N GLY A 136 0.13 20.81 8.20
CA GLY A 136 -0.82 19.84 8.77
C GLY A 136 -2.05 19.69 7.88
N PHE A 137 -2.52 18.47 7.67
CA PHE A 137 -3.75 18.16 6.94
C PHE A 137 -4.74 17.41 7.85
N GLU A 138 -6.03 17.74 7.74
CA GLU A 138 -7.10 16.96 8.38
C GLU A 138 -8.37 16.90 7.53
N LYS A 139 -8.91 15.68 7.36
CA LYS A 139 -10.26 15.44 6.83
C LYS A 139 -11.26 15.51 7.98
N LEU A 140 -12.12 16.52 7.98
CA LEU A 140 -12.96 16.94 9.11
C LEU A 140 -14.35 16.27 9.18
N THR A 141 -14.87 15.68 8.10
CA THR A 141 -16.21 15.05 8.08
C THR A 141 -16.24 13.65 7.44
N GLY A 142 -17.35 12.92 7.61
CA GLY A 142 -17.51 11.50 7.27
C GLY A 142 -17.45 10.55 8.48
N SER A 143 -17.44 9.24 8.24
CA SER A 143 -17.18 8.21 9.26
C SER A 143 -15.69 7.91 9.40
N GLN A 144 -15.00 7.72 8.28
CA GLN A 144 -13.54 7.64 8.19
C GLN A 144 -12.95 9.07 8.11
N ARG A 145 -12.04 9.38 9.04
CA ARG A 145 -11.21 10.59 9.17
C ARG A 145 -9.77 10.28 8.74
N SER A 146 -8.99 11.32 8.48
CA SER A 146 -7.53 11.23 8.29
C SER A 146 -6.87 12.51 8.82
N LYS A 147 -5.72 12.40 9.48
CA LYS A 147 -4.95 13.51 10.05
C LYS A 147 -3.45 13.24 9.96
N GLY A 148 -2.68 14.20 9.47
CA GLY A 148 -1.24 14.04 9.21
C GLY A 148 -0.56 15.33 8.80
N HIS A 149 0.62 15.22 8.17
CA HIS A 149 1.39 16.35 7.65
C HIS A 149 1.85 16.13 6.21
N LEU A 150 2.14 17.23 5.53
CA LEU A 150 2.66 17.31 4.17
C LEU A 150 4.17 17.56 4.22
N HIS A 151 4.91 16.64 3.65
CA HIS A 151 6.37 16.54 3.69
C HIS A 151 7.00 16.84 2.34
N ARG A 152 8.24 17.33 2.36
CA ARG A 152 9.03 17.61 1.16
C ARG A 152 9.94 16.43 0.87
N ASP A 153 9.88 15.95 -0.37
CA ASP A 153 10.66 14.82 -0.83
C ASP A 153 11.05 15.04 -2.30
N ASP A 154 12.34 15.12 -2.63
CA ASP A 154 12.93 15.22 -3.99
C ASP A 154 12.01 15.72 -5.14
N GLY A 155 11.54 16.97 -5.03
CA GLY A 155 10.73 17.63 -6.07
C GLY A 155 9.23 17.31 -6.07
N ARG A 156 8.75 16.46 -5.15
CA ARG A 156 7.35 16.14 -4.88
C ARG A 156 6.92 16.55 -3.47
N LEU A 157 5.63 16.37 -3.17
CA LEU A 157 5.07 16.45 -1.83
C LEU A 157 4.47 15.09 -1.44
N VAL A 158 4.71 14.68 -0.19
CA VAL A 158 4.23 13.40 0.37
C VAL A 158 3.37 13.69 1.59
N TYR A 159 2.16 13.12 1.65
CA TYR A 159 1.36 13.10 2.87
C TYR A 159 1.75 11.89 3.72
N LEU A 160 1.99 12.11 5.02
CA LEU A 160 2.13 11.07 6.04
C LEU A 160 1.11 11.33 7.16
N GLY A 161 0.22 10.39 7.43
CA GLY A 161 -0.83 10.56 8.43
C GLY A 161 -1.48 9.28 8.95
N THR A 162 -2.47 9.45 9.81
CA THR A 162 -3.24 8.38 10.42
C THR A 162 -4.69 8.48 9.95
N GLY A 163 -5.21 7.43 9.32
CA GLY A 163 -6.63 7.22 9.05
C GLY A 163 -7.33 6.61 10.28
N PHE A 164 -8.50 7.14 10.67
CA PHE A 164 -9.18 6.79 11.93
C PHE A 164 -10.71 6.93 11.88
N ILE A 165 -11.43 6.41 12.89
CA ILE A 165 -12.88 6.61 13.03
C ILE A 165 -13.21 7.98 13.65
N ALA A 166 -14.24 8.63 13.12
CA ALA A 166 -14.79 9.87 13.65
C ALA A 166 -15.27 9.72 15.11
N GLY A 167 -14.57 10.39 16.03
CA GLY A 167 -14.81 10.33 17.47
C GLY A 167 -13.56 9.93 18.26
N ASP A 168 -12.64 9.19 17.63
CA ASP A 168 -11.35 8.83 18.20
C ASP A 168 -10.34 9.97 18.09
N THR A 169 -9.32 9.93 18.96
CA THR A 169 -8.09 10.72 18.82
C THR A 169 -7.01 9.81 18.21
N PRO A 170 -6.51 10.08 16.99
CA PRO A 170 -5.45 9.29 16.39
C PRO A 170 -4.09 9.57 17.05
N PRO A 171 -3.19 8.58 17.16
CA PRO A 171 -1.78 8.85 17.39
C PRO A 171 -1.16 9.55 16.15
N PRO A 172 -0.10 10.34 16.32
CA PRO A 172 0.75 10.80 15.21
C PRO A 172 1.28 9.63 14.36
N TYR A 173 1.51 9.88 13.08
CA TYR A 173 2.07 8.90 12.13
C TYR A 173 3.33 8.19 12.67
N ALA A 174 4.23 8.94 13.32
CA ALA A 174 5.50 8.45 13.87
C ALA A 174 5.36 7.63 15.17
N GLU A 175 4.16 7.53 15.75
CA GLU A 175 3.85 6.67 16.90
C GLU A 175 3.13 5.37 16.49
N LEU A 176 2.88 5.15 15.20
CA LEU A 176 2.36 3.89 14.67
C LEU A 176 3.50 2.87 14.49
N PRO A 177 3.23 1.56 14.70
CA PRO A 177 4.28 0.53 14.61
C PRO A 177 4.79 0.35 13.16
N ASP A 178 6.06 -0.06 13.02
CA ASP A 178 6.66 -0.37 11.71
C ASP A 178 5.94 -1.51 10.99
N GLU A 179 5.55 -2.56 11.71
CA GLU A 179 4.76 -3.67 11.19
C GLU A 179 3.26 -3.42 11.44
N ILE A 180 2.48 -3.33 10.36
CA ILE A 180 1.03 -3.10 10.41
C ILE A 180 0.28 -4.41 10.22
N SER A 181 -0.46 -4.82 11.25
CA SER A 181 -1.49 -5.86 11.16
C SER A 181 -2.88 -5.19 11.16
N PRO A 182 -3.61 -5.20 10.04
CA PRO A 182 -4.95 -4.62 9.98
C PRO A 182 -5.99 -5.31 10.88
N GLN A 183 -5.68 -6.51 11.39
CA GLN A 183 -6.52 -7.24 12.33
C GLN A 183 -6.37 -6.73 13.78
N ASP A 184 -5.18 -6.25 14.14
CA ASP A 184 -4.87 -5.76 15.49
C ASP A 184 -5.15 -4.25 15.65
N MET A 185 -5.07 -3.48 14.56
CA MET A 185 -5.38 -2.03 14.55
C MET A 185 -6.41 -1.61 13.48
N PRO A 186 -7.57 -2.29 13.35
CA PRO A 186 -8.53 -2.07 12.25
C PRO A 186 -9.07 -0.64 12.11
N GLN A 187 -9.02 0.16 13.18
CA GLN A 187 -9.55 1.54 13.20
C GLN A 187 -8.46 2.62 13.20
N ARG A 188 -7.17 2.27 13.07
CA ARG A 188 -6.04 3.21 13.05
C ARG A 188 -4.97 2.74 12.08
N MET A 189 -5.15 3.07 10.80
CA MET A 189 -4.19 2.75 9.75
C MET A 189 -3.25 3.93 9.50
N PRO A 190 -1.95 3.71 9.24
CA PRO A 190 -1.14 4.73 8.59
C PRO A 190 -1.54 4.89 7.13
N GLU A 191 -1.55 6.14 6.71
CA GLU A 191 -1.82 6.57 5.34
C GLU A 191 -0.59 7.31 4.81
N VAL A 192 -0.22 6.96 3.58
CA VAL A 192 0.80 7.64 2.78
C VAL A 192 0.23 7.94 1.41
N GLY A 193 0.59 9.08 0.82
CA GLY A 193 0.20 9.41 -0.54
C GLY A 193 1.01 10.53 -1.18
N MET A 194 1.06 10.53 -2.51
CA MET A 194 1.59 11.63 -3.31
C MET A 194 0.60 12.79 -3.29
N VAL A 195 1.07 14.03 -3.13
CA VAL A 195 0.22 15.22 -3.03
C VAL A 195 0.44 16.11 -4.25
N GLU A 196 -0.60 16.25 -5.08
CA GLU A 196 -0.55 17.02 -6.32
C GLU A 196 -1.59 18.14 -6.29
N ILE A 197 -1.13 19.39 -6.27
CA ILE A 197 -1.98 20.55 -6.56
C ILE A 197 -1.90 20.83 -8.05
N THR A 198 -3.04 20.87 -8.74
CA THR A 198 -3.11 21.07 -10.20
C THR A 198 -3.73 22.43 -10.58
N GLY A 199 -4.06 23.26 -9.58
CA GLY A 199 -4.50 24.66 -9.76
C GLY A 199 -4.82 25.34 -8.42
N PRO A 200 -5.23 26.62 -8.44
CA PRO A 200 -5.53 27.38 -7.21
C PRO A 200 -6.74 26.83 -6.41
N ASP A 201 -7.62 26.14 -7.12
CA ASP A 201 -8.94 25.63 -6.73
C ASP A 201 -9.01 24.10 -6.70
N ARG A 202 -7.92 23.40 -7.05
CA ARG A 202 -7.94 21.96 -7.35
C ARG A 202 -6.65 21.23 -7.00
N GLY A 203 -6.80 20.01 -6.51
CA GLY A 203 -5.69 19.08 -6.25
C GLY A 203 -6.17 17.70 -5.86
N ARG A 204 -5.24 16.83 -5.48
CA ARG A 204 -5.48 15.45 -5.08
C ARG A 204 -4.38 14.93 -4.16
N ILE A 205 -4.74 14.00 -3.29
CA ILE A 205 -3.78 13.10 -2.62
C ILE A 205 -4.02 11.69 -3.16
N LEU A 206 -2.97 11.08 -3.70
CA LEU A 206 -2.97 9.77 -4.35
C LEU A 206 -2.35 8.74 -3.40
N PHE A 207 -3.16 7.84 -2.84
CA PHE A 207 -2.74 6.85 -1.84
C PHE A 207 -2.63 5.45 -2.49
N PRO A 208 -1.42 4.95 -2.76
CA PRO A 208 -1.21 3.60 -3.27
C PRO A 208 -1.35 2.53 -2.18
N ASP A 209 -1.96 1.40 -2.53
CA ASP A 209 -2.12 0.21 -1.68
C ASP A 209 -2.50 0.50 -0.21
N PRO A 210 -3.59 1.25 0.05
CA PRO A 210 -4.10 1.41 1.40
C PRO A 210 -4.43 0.04 2.02
N TYR A 211 -4.14 -0.14 3.32
CA TYR A 211 -4.38 -1.39 4.05
C TYR A 211 -5.83 -1.90 4.07
N LEU A 212 -6.79 -1.11 3.55
CA LEU A 212 -8.22 -1.39 3.56
C LEU A 212 -8.85 -1.21 2.17
N GLU A 213 -9.65 -2.21 1.79
CA GLU A 213 -10.70 -2.16 0.76
C GLU A 213 -10.28 -1.93 -0.71
N SER A 214 -9.05 -1.51 -1.03
CA SER A 214 -8.74 -0.86 -2.32
C SER A 214 -7.28 -0.98 -2.78
N ARG A 215 -7.01 -0.97 -4.09
CA ARG A 215 -5.64 -0.92 -4.66
C ARG A 215 -5.12 0.51 -4.74
N MET A 216 -6.03 1.47 -4.94
CA MET A 216 -5.71 2.90 -5.04
C MET A 216 -6.85 3.74 -4.47
N ASN A 217 -6.51 4.75 -3.67
CA ASN A 217 -7.45 5.79 -3.26
C ASN A 217 -7.01 7.16 -3.78
N LEU A 218 -7.97 8.00 -4.17
CA LEU A 218 -7.75 9.42 -4.42
C LEU A 218 -8.61 10.22 -3.43
N LEU A 219 -7.98 11.12 -2.67
CA LEU A 219 -8.70 12.22 -2.03
C LEU A 219 -8.57 13.47 -2.91
N VAL A 220 -9.58 13.71 -3.73
CA VAL A 220 -9.71 14.91 -4.57
C VAL A 220 -9.99 16.11 -3.67
N LEU A 221 -9.39 17.26 -3.96
CA LEU A 221 -9.53 18.53 -3.26
C LEU A 221 -10.07 19.59 -4.23
N GLN A 222 -11.16 20.28 -3.86
CA GLN A 222 -11.85 21.31 -4.66
C GLN A 222 -12.23 22.52 -3.79
N ARG A 223 -12.35 23.71 -4.40
CA ARG A 223 -12.78 24.98 -3.78
C ARG A 223 -13.76 25.73 -4.67
#